data_AF-A0A7C6UB12-F1
#
_entry.id   AF-A0A7C6UB12-F1
#
_cell.length_a   1.000
_cell.length_b   1.000
_cell.length_c   1.000
_cell.angle_alpha   90.00
_cell.angle_beta   90.00
_cell.angle_gamma   90.00
#
_symmetry.space_group_name_H-M   'P 1'
#
loop_
_entity.id
_entity.type
_entity.pdbx_description
1 polymer ?
#
loop_
_entity_poly.entity_id
_entity_poly.type
_entity_poly.pdbx_seq_one_letter_code
_entity_poly.pdbx_strand_id
1 'polypeptide(L)' 'MRTWLRNKRQDRPQEHVAKMAGISQQMYSKIERGEKNPSVDVAKKIAAVLGFEWTRFYDEPGDKAVNL' A
#
# COMPACT_ATOMS: atom_id res chain seq x y z
N MET A 1 -3.78 1.72 -10.88
CA MET A 1 -3.85 0.69 -9.82
C MET A 1 -2.44 0.27 -9.43
N ARG A 2 -2.13 0.27 -8.12
CA ARG A 2 -0.88 -0.24 -7.55
C ARG A 2 -0.87 -1.77 -7.59
N THR A 3 -0.44 -2.34 -8.72
CA THR A 3 -0.38 -3.79 -8.93
C THR A 3 0.43 -4.50 -7.84
N TRP A 4 1.52 -3.89 -7.36
CA TRP A 4 2.31 -4.43 -6.26
C TRP A 4 1.53 -4.57 -4.94
N LEU A 5 0.64 -3.62 -4.64
CA LEU A 5 -0.16 -3.65 -3.42
C LEU A 5 -1.27 -4.71 -3.54
N ARG A 6 -1.88 -4.81 -4.73
CA ARG A 6 -2.82 -5.88 -5.07
C ARG A 6 -2.17 -7.26 -4.89
N ASN A 7 -0.95 -7.44 -5.39
CA ASN A 7 -0.23 -8.72 -5.27
C ASN A 7 0.11 -9.06 -3.82
N LYS A 8 0.49 -8.07 -2.99
CA LYS A 8 0.74 -8.25 -1.54
C LYS A 8 -0.52 -8.65 -0.78
N ARG A 9 -1.67 -8.12 -1.17
CA ARG A 9 -2.96 -8.48 -0.58
C ARG A 9 -3.37 -9.92 -0.91
N GLN A 10 -2.97 -10.45 -2.07
CA GLN A 10 -3.39 -11.75 -2.59
C GLN A 10 -4.94 -11.83 -2.62
N ASP A 11 -5.53 -12.93 -2.16
CA ASP A 11 -6.98 -13.16 -2.16
C ASP A 11 -7.71 -12.52 -0.98
N ARG A 12 -7.00 -11.92 -0.01
CA ARG A 12 -7.63 -11.23 1.13
C ARG A 12 -8.50 -10.09 0.61
N PRO A 13 -9.78 -9.97 1.00
CA PRO A 13 -10.62 -8.84 0.58
C PRO A 13 -10.03 -7.49 1.00
N GLN A 14 -10.29 -6.42 0.23
CA GLN A 14 -9.85 -5.06 0.58
C GLN A 14 -10.33 -4.65 1.98
N GLU A 15 -11.56 -5.01 2.33
CA GLU A 15 -12.14 -4.75 3.65
C GLU A 15 -11.36 -5.44 4.77
N HIS A 16 -10.90 -6.67 4.56
CA HIS A 16 -10.12 -7.40 5.55
C HIS A 16 -8.80 -6.68 5.86
N VAL A 17 -8.07 -6.25 4.84
CA VAL A 17 -6.82 -5.50 5.03
C VAL A 17 -7.08 -4.14 5.66
N ALA A 18 -8.12 -3.44 5.22
CA ALA A 18 -8.51 -2.14 5.77
C ALA A 18 -8.85 -2.23 7.27
N LYS A 19 -9.63 -3.25 7.67
CA LYS A 19 -9.98 -3.54 9.06
C LYS A 19 -8.73 -3.78 9.90
N MET A 20 -7.82 -4.62 9.43
CA MET A 20 -6.56 -4.91 10.13
C MET A 20 -5.65 -3.67 10.25
N ALA A 21 -5.69 -2.78 9.26
CA ALA A 21 -4.93 -1.54 9.25
C ALA A 21 -5.64 -0.37 9.96
N GLY A 22 -6.86 -0.57 10.50
CA GLY A 22 -7.61 0.47 11.19
C GLY A 22 -8.07 1.62 10.29
N ILE A 23 -8.37 1.35 9.01
CA ILE A 23 -8.87 2.34 8.04
C ILE A 23 -10.15 1.86 7.35
N SER A 24 -10.85 2.76 6.66
CA SER A 24 -12.03 2.37 5.87
C SER A 24 -11.62 1.59 4.59
N GLN A 25 -12.48 0.67 4.17
CA GLN A 25 -12.33 -0.03 2.89
C GLN A 25 -12.21 0.97 1.71
N GLN A 26 -12.99 2.07 1.74
CA GLN A 26 -12.93 3.10 0.71
C GLN A 26 -11.55 3.77 0.66
N MET A 27 -10.93 4.04 1.81
CA MET A 27 -9.57 4.59 1.87
C MET A 27 -8.56 3.60 1.29
N TYR A 28 -8.61 2.33 1.70
CA TYR A 28 -7.73 1.30 1.15
C TYR A 28 -7.92 1.15 -0.37
N SER A 29 -9.16 1.17 -0.87
CA SER A 29 -9.46 1.11 -2.30
C SER A 29 -8.87 2.28 -3.09
N LYS A 30 -8.98 3.52 -2.59
CA LYS A 30 -8.33 4.70 -3.23
C LYS A 30 -6.81 4.56 -3.25
N ILE A 31 -6.20 4.03 -2.19
CA ILE A 31 -4.77 3.74 -2.12
C ILE A 31 -4.40 2.63 -3.13
N GLU A 32 -5.10 1.51 -3.16
CA GLU A 32 -4.80 0.41 -4.10
C GLU A 32 -5.01 0.83 -5.56
N ARG A 33 -5.97 1.71 -5.86
CA ARG A 33 -6.17 2.23 -7.21
C ARG A 33 -5.11 3.26 -7.64
N GLY A 34 -4.38 3.87 -6.70
CA GLY A 34 -3.41 4.92 -7.01
C GLY A 34 -3.94 6.34 -6.90
N GLU A 35 -5.21 6.51 -6.54
CA GLU A 35 -5.90 7.81 -6.48
C GLU A 35 -5.55 8.63 -5.23
N LYS A 36 -4.95 7.98 -4.23
CA LYS A 36 -4.52 8.61 -2.99
C LYS A 36 -3.20 8.03 -2.51
N ASN A 37 -2.31 8.90 -2.05
CA ASN A 37 -1.16 8.49 -1.25
C ASN A 37 -1.59 8.41 0.23
N PRO A 38 -1.26 7.33 0.96
CA PRO A 38 -1.50 7.26 2.39
C PRO A 38 -0.65 8.31 3.14
N SER A 39 -1.10 8.71 4.33
CA SER A 39 -0.21 9.37 5.30
C SER A 39 0.84 8.37 5.79
N VAL A 40 1.93 8.84 6.38
CA VAL A 40 2.99 7.97 6.94
C VAL A 40 2.42 6.96 7.96
N ASP A 41 1.49 7.40 8.81
CA ASP A 41 0.82 6.52 9.78
C ASP A 41 0.01 5.41 9.08
N VAL A 42 -0.79 5.76 8.07
CA VAL A 42 -1.57 4.79 7.30
C VAL A 42 -0.66 3.85 6.50
N ALA A 43 0.44 4.37 5.93
CA ALA A 43 1.43 3.59 5.22
C ALA A 43 2.04 2.52 6.12
N LYS A 44 2.48 2.90 7.33
CA LYS A 44 3.03 1.99 8.35
C LYS A 44 2.04 0.91 8.76
N LYS A 45 0.76 1.27 8.98
CA LYS A 45 -0.30 0.32 9.33
C LYS A 45 -0.54 -0.71 8.23
N ILE A 46 -0.68 -0.27 6.97
CA ILE A 46 -0.88 -1.19 5.84
C ILE A 46 0.36 -2.08 5.63
N ALA A 47 1.55 -1.51 5.73
CA ALA A 47 2.83 -2.23 5.66
C ALA A 47 2.94 -3.33 6.71
N ALA A 48 2.58 -3.05 7.96
CA ALA A 48 2.57 -4.03 9.04
C ALA A 48 1.62 -5.21 8.76
N VAL A 49 0.43 -4.95 8.19
CA VAL A 49 -0.56 -5.99 7.85
C VAL A 49 -0.14 -6.87 6.66
N LEU A 50 0.59 -6.30 5.71
CA LEU A 50 0.91 -6.95 4.44
C LEU A 50 2.38 -7.40 4.32
N GLY A 51 3.23 -7.07 5.30
CA GLY A 51 4.63 -7.49 5.36
C GLY A 51 5.48 -6.86 4.24
N PHE A 52 5.63 -5.53 4.26
CA PHE A 52 6.57 -4.81 3.39
C PHE A 52 7.00 -3.48 4.01
N GLU A 53 8.07 -2.86 3.50
CA GLU A 53 8.53 -1.54 3.96
C GLU A 53 7.57 -0.41 3.58
N TRP A 54 7.11 0.35 4.56
CA TRP A 54 6.09 1.41 4.37
C TRP A 54 6.54 2.52 3.40
N THR A 55 7.85 2.74 3.27
CA THR A 55 8.43 3.73 2.36
C THR A 55 8.13 3.41 0.89
N ARG A 56 7.82 2.15 0.55
CA ARG A 56 7.46 1.73 -0.80
C ARG A 56 6.28 2.50 -1.40
N PHE A 57 5.41 3.09 -0.58
CA PHE A 57 4.33 3.95 -1.07
C PHE A 57 4.83 5.25 -1.72
N TYR A 58 6.07 5.64 -1.47
CA TYR A 58 6.71 6.87 -1.91
C TYR A 58 7.88 6.63 -2.86
N ASP A 59 8.19 5.37 -3.18
CA ASP A 59 9.14 5.04 -4.23
C ASP A 59 8.55 5.52 -5.57
N GLU A 60 9.27 6.40 -6.27
CA GLU A 60 8.88 6.77 -7.63
C GLU A 60 9.08 5.56 -8.56
N PRO A 61 8.14 5.29 -9.48
CA PRO A 61 8.36 4.33 -10.55
C PRO A 61 9.38 4.90 -11.53
N GLY A 62 10.67 4.80 -11.20
CA GLY A 62 11.74 5.30 -12.07
C GLY A 62 13.15 5.40 -11.48
N ASP A 63 13.33 5.51 -10.16
CA ASP A 63 14.62 5.96 -9.61
C ASP A 63 15.48 4.86 -8.97
N LYS A 64 15.61 3.72 -9.69
CA LYS A 64 16.67 2.71 -9.41
C LYS A 64 17.48 2.36 -10.66
N ALA A 65 17.75 3.33 -11.51
CA ALA A 65 19.00 3.39 -12.27
C ALA A 65 19.71 4.63 -11.73
N VAL A 66 20.73 4.55 -10.88
CA VAL A 66 22.17 4.25 -11.09
C VAL A 66 22.77 4.29 -9.66
N ASN A 67 23.73 3.51 -9.18
CA ASN A 67 25.05 3.11 -9.69
C ASN A 67 25.57 1.96 -8.80
N LEU A 68 26.04 0.87 -9.41
CA LEU A 68 27.36 0.28 -9.12
C LEU A 68 27.86 -0.45 -10.38
#